data_AF-A0AAV5AVD0-F1
#
_entry.id   AF-A0AAV5AVD0-F1
#
_cell.length_a   1.000
_cell.length_b   1.000
_cell.length_c   1.000
_cell.angle_alpha   90.00
_cell.angle_beta   90.00
_cell.angle_gamma   90.00
#
_symmetry.space_group_name_H-M   'P 1'
#
loop_
_entity.id
_entity.type
_entity.pdbx_description
1 polymer ?
#
loop_
_entity_poly.entity_id
_entity_poly.type
_entity_poly.pdbx_seq_one_letter_code
_entity_poly.pdbx_strand_id
1 'polypeptide(L)'
;MLNNLNDNGNLNNLRDAILIHEIAHTLGLIHSFPEFVTIDKGRVIPIVPLFKKGETNNVMDYPSENEENKKQESFFKWQWKIMQNDTNDLKNK
;
A
#
# COMPACT_ATOMS: atom_id res chain seq x y z
N MET A 1 -21.21 0.25 31.78
CA MET A 1 -19.87 0.67 32.22
C MET A 1 -19.13 1.15 30.98
N LEU A 2 -18.91 2.46 30.87
CA LEU A 2 -18.18 3.08 29.76
C LEU A 2 -16.68 2.88 30.01
N ASN A 3 -16.07 1.94 29.28
CA ASN A 3 -14.62 1.75 29.35
C ASN A 3 -13.94 2.70 28.35
N ASN A 4 -13.38 3.76 28.93
CA ASN A 4 -12.17 4.47 28.57
C ASN A 4 -11.69 4.45 27.11
N LEU A 5 -11.90 5.60 26.49
CA LEU A 5 -11.20 6.11 25.32
C LEU A 5 -9.68 6.12 25.56
N ASN A 6 -8.99 5.07 25.09
CA ASN A 6 -7.59 5.17 24.70
C ASN A 6 -7.38 4.73 23.24
N ASP A 7 -8.41 4.95 22.41
CA ASP A 7 -8.43 4.59 20.99
C ASP A 7 -7.84 5.68 20.09
N ASN A 8 -7.53 6.85 20.63
CA ASN A 8 -6.99 7.97 19.85
C ASN A 8 -5.63 7.64 19.21
N GLY A 9 -4.78 6.88 19.91
CA GLY A 9 -3.50 6.43 19.36
C GLY A 9 -3.67 5.47 18.19
N ASN A 10 -4.66 4.56 18.28
CA ASN A 10 -4.95 3.59 17.22
C ASN A 10 -5.57 4.27 15.98
N LEU A 11 -6.49 5.21 16.21
CA LEU A 11 -7.15 5.98 15.15
C LEU A 11 -6.17 6.85 14.36
N ASN A 12 -5.19 7.46 15.05
CA ASN A 12 -4.15 8.25 14.40
C ASN A 12 -3.21 7.37 13.57
N ASN A 13 -2.78 6.23 14.11
CA ASN A 13 -1.93 5.28 13.36
C ASN A 13 -2.64 4.74 12.10
N LEU A 14 -3.95 4.45 12.18
CA LEU A 14 -4.72 4.02 11.03
C LEU A 14 -4.82 5.13 9.97
N ARG A 15 -5.06 6.38 10.39
CA ARG A 15 -5.09 7.54 9.48
C ARG A 15 -3.75 7.77 8.81
N ASP A 16 -2.65 7.66 9.55
CA ASP A 16 -1.31 7.84 9.00
C ASP A 16 -0.98 6.73 7.99
N ALA A 17 -1.31 5.47 8.30
CA ALA A 17 -1.12 4.35 7.38
C ALA A 17 -1.92 4.52 6.08
N ILE A 18 -3.18 4.94 6.17
CA ILE A 18 -4.02 5.23 4.99
C ILE A 18 -3.43 6.40 4.19
N LEU A 19 -3.00 7.48 4.85
CA LEU A 19 -2.44 8.64 4.16
C LEU A 19 -1.16 8.29 3.40
N ILE A 20 -0.26 7.52 4.03
CA ILE A 20 0.99 7.07 3.39
C ILE A 20 0.68 6.13 2.21
N HIS A 21 -0.34 5.26 2.34
CA HIS A 21 -0.80 4.38 1.25
C HIS A 21 -1.28 5.17 0.02
N GLU A 22 -2.12 6.18 0.23
CA GLU A 22 -2.63 7.00 -0.88
C GLU A 22 -1.52 7.87 -1.51
N ILE A 23 -0.59 8.41 -0.71
CA ILE A 23 0.59 9.12 -1.23
C ILE A 23 1.46 8.17 -2.07
N ALA A 24 1.64 6.94 -1.63
CA ALA A 24 2.41 5.95 -2.37
C ALA A 24 1.78 5.63 -3.74
N HIS A 25 0.44 5.62 -3.86
CA HIS A 25 -0.23 5.53 -5.16
C HIS A 25 0.10 6.73 -6.06
N THR A 26 0.19 7.95 -5.52
CA THR A 26 0.62 9.12 -6.32
C THR A 26 2.05 9.01 -6.84
N LEU A 27 2.91 8.24 -6.17
CA LEU A 27 4.30 7.97 -6.57
C LEU A 27 4.44 6.72 -7.46
N GLY A 28 3.34 6.26 -8.06
CA GLY A 28 3.30 5.15 -9.00
C GLY A 28 3.36 3.76 -8.37
N LEU A 29 3.15 3.62 -7.05
CA LEU A 29 3.06 2.30 -6.41
C LEU A 29 1.68 1.67 -6.61
N ILE A 30 1.68 0.35 -6.81
CA ILE A 30 0.49 -0.49 -6.83
C ILE A 30 0.45 -1.39 -5.60
N HIS A 31 -0.71 -2.00 -5.33
CA HIS A 31 -0.87 -3.00 -4.28
C HIS A 31 0.20 -4.10 -4.38
N SER A 32 0.70 -4.56 -3.23
CA SER A 32 1.70 -5.64 -3.14
C SER A 32 1.12 -7.04 -3.43
N PHE A 33 -0.20 -7.12 -3.53
CA PHE A 33 -1.01 -8.29 -3.84
C PHE A 33 -1.83 -8.03 -5.12
N PRO A 34 -2.35 -9.08 -5.79
CA PRO A 34 -3.04 -8.92 -7.05
C PRO A 34 -4.46 -8.43 -6.82
N GLU A 35 -4.83 -7.34 -7.50
CA GLU A 35 -6.23 -6.92 -7.68
C GLU A 35 -6.55 -7.04 -9.17
N PHE A 36 -7.50 -7.92 -9.50
CA PHE A 36 -8.10 -8.16 -10.82
C PHE A 36 -7.21 -7.96 -12.06
N VAL A 37 -6.72 -9.06 -12.61
CA VAL A 37 -6.03 -9.05 -13.91
C VAL A 37 -7.04 -8.70 -15.01
N THR A 38 -6.91 -7.54 -15.64
CA THR A 38 -7.58 -7.27 -16.92
C THR A 38 -6.82 -7.97 -18.04
N ILE A 39 -7.51 -8.85 -18.76
CA ILE A 39 -7.06 -9.38 -20.04
C ILE A 39 -7.52 -8.37 -21.10
N ASP A 40 -6.68 -7.40 -21.48
CA ASP A 40 -7.03 -6.51 -22.58
C ASP A 40 -6.37 -7.00 -23.87
N LYS A 41 -7.20 -7.51 -24.79
CA LYS A 41 -6.86 -7.71 -26.22
C LYS A 41 -5.50 -8.39 -26.48
N GLY A 42 -5.13 -9.38 -25.67
CA GLY A 42 -3.96 -10.24 -25.86
C GLY A 42 -2.63 -9.72 -25.29
N ARG A 43 -2.61 -8.68 -24.44
CA ARG A 43 -1.38 -8.25 -23.74
C ARG A 43 -1.49 -8.42 -22.22
N VAL A 44 -0.60 -9.24 -21.66
CA VAL A 44 -0.37 -9.38 -20.21
C VAL A 44 0.80 -8.46 -19.83
N ILE A 45 0.54 -7.47 -18.99
CA ILE A 45 1.54 -6.50 -18.49
C ILE A 45 1.80 -6.86 -17.01
N PRO A 46 3.06 -6.87 -16.54
CA PRO A 46 3.48 -7.71 -15.42
C PRO A 46 2.77 -7.31 -14.12
N ILE A 47 1.98 -8.24 -13.60
CA ILE A 47 1.60 -8.21 -12.20
C ILE A 47 2.87 -8.63 -11.46
N VAL A 48 3.33 -7.85 -10.49
CA VAL A 48 4.30 -8.33 -9.50
C VAL A 48 3.57 -8.49 -8.17
N PRO A 49 2.60 -9.42 -8.03
CA PRO A 49 2.05 -9.75 -6.73
C PRO A 49 3.00 -10.75 -6.10
N LEU A 50 3.89 -10.27 -5.25
CA LEU A 50 4.85 -11.16 -4.58
C LEU A 50 4.20 -11.90 -3.40
N PHE A 51 3.05 -11.42 -2.93
CA PHE A 51 2.45 -11.84 -1.68
C PHE A 51 0.92 -11.92 -1.75
N LYS A 52 0.31 -12.64 -0.80
CA LYS A 52 -1.13 -12.62 -0.60
C LYS A 52 -1.51 -11.39 0.22
N LYS A 53 -2.72 -10.87 -0.02
CA LYS A 53 -3.30 -9.76 0.76
C LYS A 53 -3.22 -10.07 2.26
N GLY A 54 -2.71 -9.12 3.04
CA GLY A 54 -2.58 -9.22 4.51
C GLY A 54 -1.28 -9.85 5.02
N GLU A 55 -0.48 -10.48 4.15
CA GLU A 55 0.67 -11.26 4.59
C GLU A 55 1.91 -10.41 4.86
N THR A 56 1.97 -9.18 4.34
CA THR A 56 3.15 -8.32 4.51
C THR A 56 2.91 -7.16 5.47
N ASN A 57 3.99 -6.56 5.94
CA ASN A 57 3.99 -5.26 6.63
C ASN A 57 4.25 -4.11 5.64
N ASN A 58 3.97 -4.33 4.36
CA ASN A 58 4.16 -3.34 3.31
C ASN A 58 3.05 -2.30 3.37
N VAL A 59 3.39 -1.02 3.16
CA VAL A 59 2.40 0.08 3.06
C VAL A 59 1.37 -0.17 1.97
N MET A 60 1.73 -0.85 0.89
CA MET A 60 0.82 -1.19 -0.21
C MET A 60 0.06 -2.50 0.00
N ASP A 61 0.06 -3.04 1.21
CA ASP A 61 -0.76 -4.19 1.61
C ASP A 61 -1.88 -3.71 2.55
N TYR A 62 -2.86 -4.57 2.79
CA TYR A 62 -3.90 -4.32 3.78
C TYR A 62 -3.58 -4.99 5.12
N PRO A 63 -4.15 -4.50 6.23
CA PRO A 63 -4.17 -5.25 7.47
C PRO A 63 -4.82 -6.62 7.27
N SER A 64 -4.23 -7.66 7.87
CA SER A 64 -4.84 -8.98 7.91
C SER A 64 -6.02 -8.94 8.88
N GLU A 65 -7.12 -9.60 8.54
CA GLU A 65 -8.28 -9.79 9.44
C GLU A 65 -7.87 -10.49 10.75
N ASN A 66 -6.83 -11.31 10.72
CA ASN A 66 -6.32 -12.02 11.90
C ASN A 66 -5.28 -11.20 12.70
N GLU A 67 -4.78 -10.10 12.14
CA GLU A 67 -3.75 -9.25 12.74
C GLU A 67 -4.08 -7.76 12.52
N GLU A 68 -5.24 -7.30 13.01
CA GLU A 68 -5.71 -5.91 12.84
C GLU A 68 -4.70 -4.87 13.37
N ASN A 69 -3.82 -5.27 14.29
CA ASN A 69 -2.78 -4.41 14.87
C ASN A 69 -1.43 -4.49 14.13
N LYS A 70 -1.33 -5.27 13.03
CA LYS A 70 -0.11 -5.34 12.22
C LYS A 70 0.12 -4.00 11.54
N LYS A 71 1.25 -3.36 11.82
CA LYS A 71 1.61 -2.07 11.21
C LYS A 71 2.14 -2.26 9.80
N GLN A 72 1.57 -1.53 8.85
CA GLN A 72 2.09 -1.38 7.49
C GLN A 72 3.03 -0.17 7.46
N GLU A 73 4.33 -0.40 7.65
CA GLU A 73 5.32 0.68 7.84
C GLU A 73 6.56 0.53 6.95
N SER A 74 6.52 -0.38 5.98
CA SER A 74 7.68 -0.68 5.12
C SER A 74 7.38 -0.59 3.63
N PHE A 75 8.43 -0.34 2.86
CA PHE A 75 8.43 -0.46 1.40
C PHE A 75 9.51 -1.47 0.98
N PHE A 76 9.22 -2.23 -0.07
CA PHE A 76 10.21 -3.08 -0.71
C PHE A 76 11.25 -2.24 -1.46
N LYS A 77 12.46 -2.79 -1.62
CA LYS A 77 13.55 -2.14 -2.36
C LYS A 77 13.15 -1.75 -3.80
N TRP A 78 12.28 -2.52 -4.45
CA TRP A 78 11.83 -2.20 -5.81
C TRP A 78 10.81 -1.05 -5.82
N GLN A 79 9.95 -0.94 -4.79
CA GLN A 79 9.04 0.21 -4.64
C GLN A 79 9.83 1.50 -4.43
N TRP A 80 10.91 1.47 -3.65
CA TRP A 80 11.83 2.61 -3.52
C TRP A 80 12.42 3.05 -4.86
N LYS A 81 12.71 2.11 -5.77
CA LYS A 81 13.22 2.44 -7.10
C LYS A 81 12.13 3.05 -7.99
N ILE A 82 10.88 2.59 -7.87
CA ILE A 82 9.77 3.16 -8.61
C ILE A 82 9.54 4.61 -8.17
N MET A 83 9.40 4.85 -6.86
CA MET A 83 9.17 6.19 -6.31
C MET A 83 10.27 7.20 -6.71
N GLN A 84 11.54 6.78 -6.69
CA GLN A 84 12.66 7.65 -7.08
C GLN A 84 12.74 7.91 -8.59
N ASN A 85 12.27 6.98 -9.41
CA ASN A 85 12.27 7.11 -10.86
C ASN A 85 10.97 7.70 -11.40
N ASP A 86 10.00 7.99 -10.53
CA ASP A 86 8.75 8.62 -10.91
C ASP A 86 8.99 10.08 -11.28
N THR A 87 9.35 10.25 -12.54
CA THR A 87 9.62 11.54 -13.20
C THR A 87 8.45 11.96 -14.06
N ASN A 88 7.34 11.23 -14.03
CA ASN A 88 6.17 11.49 -14.87
C ASN A 88 5.60 12.87 -14.59
N ASP A 89 5.56 13.28 -13.32
CA ASP A 89 5.12 14.61 -12.90
C ASP A 89 6.15 15.73 -13.14
N LEU A 90 7.42 15.37 -13.36
CA LEU A 90 8.50 16.32 -13.64
C LEU A 90 8.65 16.63 -15.13
N LYS A 91 8.07 15.79 -16.00
CA LYS A 91 8.05 15.98 -17.44
C LYS A 91 6.77 16.73 -17.83
N ASN A 92 6.71 18.02 -17.52
CA ASN A 92 6.03 19.10 -18.26
C ASN A 92 5.83 20.35 -17.36
N LYS A 93 6.70 21.35 -17.54
CA LYS A 93 6.38 22.78 -17.44
C LYS A 93 7.05 23.50 -18.60
#